data_AF-A0A352RHZ5-F1
#
_entry.id   AF-A0A352RHZ5-F1
#
_cell.length_a   1.000
_cell.length_b   1.000
_cell.length_c   1.000
_cell.angle_alpha   90.00
_cell.angle_beta   90.00
_cell.angle_gamma   90.00
#
_symmetry.space_group_name_H-M   'P 1'
#
loop_
_entity.id
_entity.type
_entity.pdbx_description
1 polymer ?
#
loop_
_entity_poly.entity_id
_entity_poly.type
_entity_poly.pdbx_seq_one_letter_code
_entity_poly.pdbx_strand_id
1 'polypeptide(L)'
;PDALEGLQQFYIAREDWVGCIGQERELLKKFSGSLITKNISMTHEDHLQKALRQDPKCLSNWSFRYLPQKRDKKNDKPLEAIGEAAQLQKSGMFLEAARVLKEAFERTAFPELLELLEEVYRESGTDEQILEMVGKLHNSRQRSVPSSLLFAKLLYQCDRLDEVSKVLDKVKLPAGSTKFPVAILGSEDKGQQMTEVWSDLYHALRYLIAVRQERSEDALQEAKPLLREAKILE
;
A
#
# COMPACT_ATOMS: atom_id res chain seq x y z
N PRO A 1 -33.99 -12.55 -10.00
CA PRO A 1 -32.72 -12.63 -9.23
C PRO A 1 -31.60 -13.13 -10.14
N ASP A 2 -31.86 -14.23 -10.85
CA ASP A 2 -30.90 -14.93 -11.72
C ASP A 2 -30.34 -14.04 -12.85
N ALA A 3 -31.16 -13.15 -13.42
CA ALA A 3 -30.68 -12.19 -14.42
C ALA A 3 -29.67 -11.18 -13.85
N LEU A 4 -29.87 -10.72 -12.60
CA LEU A 4 -28.93 -9.82 -11.92
C LEU A 4 -27.66 -10.55 -11.50
N GLU A 5 -27.77 -11.81 -11.09
CA GLU A 5 -26.62 -12.68 -10.81
C GLU A 5 -25.81 -12.96 -12.08
N GLY A 6 -26.48 -13.24 -13.22
CA GLY A 6 -25.81 -13.39 -14.50
C GLY A 6 -25.05 -12.12 -14.93
N LEU A 7 -25.64 -10.95 -14.74
CA LEU A 7 -24.97 -9.66 -15.00
C LEU A 7 -23.79 -9.42 -14.02
N GLN A 8 -23.94 -9.77 -12.74
CA GLN A 8 -22.85 -9.71 -11.77
C GLN A 8 -21.66 -10.57 -12.23
N GLN A 9 -21.90 -11.82 -12.63
CA GLN A 9 -20.84 -12.72 -13.11
C GLN A 9 -20.18 -12.18 -14.39
N PHE A 10 -20.95 -11.58 -15.29
CA PHE A 10 -20.41 -10.91 -16.47
C PHE A 10 -19.45 -9.76 -16.10
N TYR A 11 -19.82 -8.91 -15.14
CA TYR A 11 -18.97 -7.82 -14.68
C TYR A 11 -17.71 -8.32 -13.97
N ILE A 12 -17.83 -9.37 -13.14
CA ILE A 12 -16.67 -10.03 -12.50
C ILE A 12 -15.70 -10.54 -13.56
N ALA A 13 -16.19 -11.24 -14.58
CA ALA A 13 -15.37 -11.79 -15.66
C ALA A 13 -14.63 -10.71 -16.49
N ARG A 14 -15.15 -9.48 -16.48
CA ARG A 14 -14.55 -8.33 -17.15
C ARG A 14 -13.71 -7.43 -16.23
N GLU A 15 -13.61 -7.78 -14.96
CA GLU A 15 -13.00 -6.96 -13.91
C GLU A 15 -13.60 -5.54 -13.84
N ASP A 16 -14.89 -5.41 -14.19
CA ASP A 16 -15.66 -4.17 -14.02
C ASP A 16 -16.32 -4.20 -12.64
N TRP A 17 -15.53 -3.79 -11.64
CA TRP A 17 -15.96 -3.85 -10.25
C TRP A 17 -17.06 -2.86 -9.95
N VAL A 18 -17.05 -1.67 -10.58
CA VAL A 18 -18.11 -0.66 -10.45
C VAL A 18 -19.46 -1.20 -10.94
N GLY A 19 -19.47 -1.84 -12.12
CA GLY A 19 -20.66 -2.51 -12.65
C GLY A 19 -21.13 -3.64 -11.74
N CYS A 20 -20.19 -4.46 -11.24
CA CYS A 20 -20.46 -5.59 -10.33
C CYS A 20 -21.16 -5.15 -9.04
N ILE A 21 -20.59 -4.19 -8.31
CA ILE A 21 -21.14 -3.75 -7.02
C ILE A 21 -22.52 -3.11 -7.18
N GLY A 22 -22.82 -2.53 -8.35
CA GLY A 22 -24.14 -2.03 -8.70
C GLY A 22 -25.19 -3.14 -8.70
N GLN A 23 -24.86 -4.29 -9.30
CA GLN A 23 -25.75 -5.46 -9.32
C GLN A 23 -25.89 -6.10 -7.93
N GLU A 24 -24.78 -6.27 -7.22
CA GLU A 24 -24.77 -6.86 -5.88
C GLU A 24 -25.62 -6.07 -4.90
N ARG A 25 -25.59 -4.73 -4.96
CA ARG A 25 -26.45 -3.88 -4.15
C ARG A 25 -27.93 -4.17 -4.40
N GLU A 26 -28.34 -4.23 -5.67
CA GLU A 26 -29.74 -4.47 -6.01
C GLU A 26 -30.18 -5.87 -5.54
N LEU A 27 -29.29 -6.86 -5.64
CA LEU A 27 -29.50 -8.20 -5.10
C LEU A 27 -29.66 -8.20 -3.58
N LEU A 28 -28.72 -7.60 -2.85
CA LEU A 28 -28.73 -7.53 -1.39
C LEU A 28 -29.91 -6.72 -0.85
N LYS A 29 -30.36 -5.67 -1.55
CA LYS A 29 -31.52 -4.87 -1.17
C LYS A 29 -32.85 -5.59 -1.38
N LYS A 30 -33.03 -6.25 -2.53
CA LYS A 30 -34.34 -6.79 -2.95
C LYS A 30 -34.56 -8.24 -2.55
N PHE A 31 -33.49 -9.01 -2.34
CA PHE A 31 -33.55 -10.45 -2.13
C PHE A 31 -32.79 -10.89 -0.87
N SER A 32 -32.76 -10.03 0.16
CA SER A 32 -32.07 -10.29 1.43
C SER A 32 -32.51 -11.61 2.06
N GLY A 33 -31.55 -12.47 2.43
CA GLY A 33 -31.81 -13.76 3.07
C GLY A 33 -31.94 -14.95 2.11
N SER A 34 -31.83 -14.72 0.79
CA SER A 34 -31.73 -15.79 -0.21
C SER A 34 -30.33 -16.41 -0.24
N LEU A 35 -30.23 -17.65 -0.76
CA LEU A 35 -28.95 -18.35 -0.93
C LEU A 35 -27.97 -17.55 -1.81
N ILE A 36 -28.47 -16.94 -2.89
CA ILE A 36 -27.70 -16.07 -3.79
C ILE A 36 -27.08 -14.91 -3.00
N THR A 37 -27.89 -14.19 -2.21
CA THR A 37 -27.39 -13.07 -1.40
C THR A 37 -26.45 -13.47 -0.26
N LYS A 38 -26.52 -14.72 0.22
CA LYS A 38 -25.60 -15.24 1.22
C LYS A 38 -24.18 -15.34 0.65
N ASN A 39 -24.04 -15.86 -0.57
CA ASN A 39 -22.73 -15.94 -1.24
C ASN A 39 -22.17 -14.54 -1.53
N ILE A 40 -23.00 -13.66 -2.09
CA ILE A 40 -22.61 -12.27 -2.37
C ILE A 40 -22.16 -11.55 -1.09
N SER A 41 -22.86 -11.72 0.03
CA SER A 41 -22.48 -11.06 1.29
C SER A 41 -21.09 -11.45 1.78
N MET A 42 -20.57 -12.63 1.39
CA MET A 42 -19.22 -13.06 1.78
C MET A 42 -18.12 -12.39 0.94
N THR A 43 -18.41 -12.02 -0.31
CA THR A 43 -17.43 -11.45 -1.26
C THR A 43 -17.64 -9.95 -1.52
N HIS A 44 -18.78 -9.39 -1.13
CA HIS A 44 -19.16 -8.02 -1.45
C HIS A 44 -18.15 -6.98 -0.96
N GLU A 45 -17.57 -7.19 0.23
CA GLU A 45 -16.55 -6.27 0.75
C GLU A 45 -15.31 -6.22 -0.15
N ASP A 46 -14.83 -7.37 -0.64
CA ASP A 46 -13.69 -7.43 -1.55
C ASP A 46 -14.00 -6.72 -2.87
N HIS A 47 -15.17 -6.98 -3.47
CA HIS A 47 -15.60 -6.32 -4.70
C HIS A 47 -15.76 -4.80 -4.52
N LEU A 48 -16.24 -4.37 -3.35
CA LEU A 48 -16.37 -2.96 -3.00
C LEU A 48 -15.00 -2.26 -2.92
N GLN A 49 -14.01 -2.92 -2.31
CA GLN A 49 -12.64 -2.40 -2.25
C GLN A 49 -12.03 -2.28 -3.64
N LYS A 50 -12.26 -3.27 -4.51
CA LYS A 50 -11.82 -3.23 -5.91
C LYS A 50 -12.51 -2.10 -6.70
N ALA A 51 -13.80 -1.88 -6.49
CA ALA A 51 -14.53 -0.79 -7.12
C ALA A 51 -14.00 0.60 -6.68
N LEU A 52 -13.68 0.77 -5.39
CA LEU A 52 -13.05 2.00 -4.87
C LEU A 52 -11.69 2.27 -5.50
N ARG A 53 -10.88 1.22 -5.72
CA ARG A 53 -9.58 1.32 -6.41
C ARG A 53 -9.73 1.61 -7.91
N GLN A 54 -10.83 1.18 -8.54
CA GLN A 54 -11.07 1.40 -9.97
C GLN A 54 -11.61 2.81 -10.25
N ASP A 55 -12.60 3.24 -9.47
CA ASP A 55 -13.18 4.58 -9.53
C ASP A 55 -13.62 5.05 -8.13
N PRO A 56 -12.82 5.87 -7.44
CA PRO A 56 -13.14 6.37 -6.10
C PRO A 56 -14.48 7.13 -6.02
N LYS A 57 -14.91 7.75 -7.14
CA LYS A 57 -16.11 8.58 -7.17
C LYS A 57 -17.38 7.76 -7.30
N CYS A 58 -17.27 6.48 -7.69
CA CYS A 58 -18.44 5.62 -7.94
C CYS A 58 -19.32 5.42 -6.71
N LEU A 59 -18.75 5.54 -5.50
CA LEU A 59 -19.45 5.36 -4.22
C LEU A 59 -19.81 6.65 -3.48
N SER A 60 -19.46 7.82 -4.00
CA SER A 60 -19.55 9.11 -3.28
C SER A 60 -20.93 9.40 -2.66
N ASN A 61 -22.00 9.02 -3.37
CA ASN A 61 -23.41 9.21 -2.96
C ASN A 61 -24.12 7.90 -2.58
N TRP A 62 -23.37 6.83 -2.33
CA TRP A 62 -23.95 5.51 -2.12
C TRP A 62 -24.44 5.31 -0.68
N SER A 63 -25.64 4.74 -0.52
CA SER A 63 -26.16 4.34 0.79
C SER A 63 -25.83 2.88 1.09
N PHE A 64 -25.07 2.64 2.18
CA PHE A 64 -24.69 1.31 2.66
C PHE A 64 -25.70 0.67 3.61
N ARG A 65 -26.95 1.18 3.67
CA ARG A 65 -27.99 0.65 4.58
C ARG A 65 -28.41 -0.79 4.28
N TYR A 66 -28.03 -1.31 3.12
CA TYR A 66 -28.28 -2.70 2.74
C TYR A 66 -27.25 -3.68 3.34
N LEU A 67 -26.18 -3.16 3.94
CA LEU A 67 -25.21 -3.96 4.66
C LEU A 67 -25.65 -4.14 6.11
N PRO A 68 -25.49 -5.35 6.69
CA PRO A 68 -25.87 -5.62 8.07
C PRO A 68 -24.96 -4.91 9.08
N GLN A 69 -23.70 -4.62 8.69
CA GLN A 69 -22.74 -3.91 9.52
C GLN A 69 -22.52 -2.49 9.00
N LYS A 70 -22.33 -1.55 9.93
CA LYS A 70 -22.02 -0.17 9.60
C LYS A 70 -20.59 -0.09 9.05
N ARG A 71 -20.46 0.36 7.80
CA ARG A 71 -19.16 0.64 7.18
C ARG A 71 -18.49 1.86 7.82
N ASP A 72 -17.21 1.75 8.13
CA ASP A 72 -16.37 2.90 8.48
C ASP A 72 -15.72 3.47 7.21
N LYS A 73 -16.15 4.67 6.81
CA LYS A 73 -15.60 5.38 5.64
C LYS A 73 -14.11 5.71 5.77
N LYS A 74 -13.53 5.65 6.98
CA LYS A 74 -12.08 5.84 7.14
C LYS A 74 -11.27 4.75 6.46
N ASN A 75 -11.80 3.53 6.41
CA ASN A 75 -11.13 2.39 5.76
C ASN A 75 -11.14 2.51 4.23
N ASP A 76 -12.02 3.35 3.68
CA ASP A 76 -12.12 3.59 2.23
C ASP A 76 -11.06 4.59 1.76
N LYS A 77 -10.58 5.46 2.65
CA LYS A 77 -9.70 6.58 2.29
C LYS A 77 -8.41 6.14 1.58
N PRO A 78 -7.69 5.09 2.03
CA PRO A 78 -6.56 4.59 1.28
C PRO A 78 -6.95 4.09 -0.12
N LEU A 79 -8.07 3.36 -0.24
CA LEU A 79 -8.52 2.78 -1.50
C LEU A 79 -8.96 3.85 -2.51
N GLU A 80 -9.65 4.88 -2.03
CA GLU A 80 -10.01 6.07 -2.81
C GLU A 80 -8.75 6.77 -3.33
N ALA A 81 -7.73 6.95 -2.49
CA ALA A 81 -6.48 7.58 -2.88
C ALA A 81 -5.72 6.77 -3.94
N ILE A 82 -5.72 5.43 -3.83
CA ILE A 82 -5.14 4.52 -4.83
C ILE A 82 -5.80 4.74 -6.19
N GLY A 83 -7.14 4.72 -6.25
CA GLY A 83 -7.85 4.90 -7.51
C GLY A 83 -7.68 6.29 -8.11
N GLU A 84 -7.65 7.33 -7.28
CA GLU A 84 -7.44 8.71 -7.73
C GLU A 84 -6.02 8.90 -8.30
N ALA A 85 -5.01 8.38 -7.59
CA ALA A 85 -3.64 8.40 -8.06
C ALA A 85 -3.46 7.64 -9.39
N ALA A 86 -4.10 6.48 -9.54
CA ALA A 86 -4.05 5.71 -10.78
C ALA A 86 -4.68 6.46 -11.97
N GLN A 87 -5.77 7.21 -11.76
CA GLN A 87 -6.37 8.05 -12.80
C GLN A 87 -5.46 9.22 -13.21
N LEU A 88 -4.83 9.87 -12.22
CA LEU A 88 -3.87 10.96 -12.44
C LEU A 88 -2.63 10.46 -13.19
N GLN A 89 -2.08 9.31 -12.79
CA GLN A 89 -0.94 8.66 -13.41
C GLN A 89 -1.21 8.30 -14.88
N LYS A 90 -2.37 7.69 -15.18
CA LYS A 90 -2.80 7.44 -16.58
C LYS A 90 -2.91 8.70 -17.43
N SER A 91 -3.14 9.85 -16.79
CA SER A 91 -3.23 11.16 -17.43
C SER A 91 -1.88 11.88 -17.50
N GLY A 92 -0.78 11.26 -17.04
CA GLY A 92 0.56 11.85 -16.99
C GLY A 92 0.79 12.85 -15.84
N MET A 93 -0.17 12.98 -14.91
CA MET A 93 -0.11 13.89 -13.77
C MET A 93 0.59 13.23 -12.57
N PHE A 94 1.86 12.87 -12.73
CA PHE A 94 2.61 12.09 -11.74
C PHE A 94 2.80 12.83 -10.41
N LEU A 95 3.06 14.15 -10.45
CA LEU A 95 3.25 14.94 -9.24
C LEU A 95 1.97 15.01 -8.39
N GLU A 96 0.82 15.17 -9.03
CA GLU A 96 -0.48 15.15 -8.36
C GLU A 96 -0.81 13.75 -7.82
N ALA A 97 -0.53 12.69 -8.60
CA ALA A 97 -0.70 11.31 -8.13
C ALA A 97 0.13 11.05 -6.86
N ALA A 98 1.41 11.45 -6.87
CA ALA A 98 2.29 11.36 -5.72
C ALA A 98 1.76 12.14 -4.51
N ARG A 99 1.21 13.35 -4.74
CA ARG A 99 0.63 14.18 -3.67
C ARG A 99 -0.57 13.50 -3.01
N VAL A 100 -1.47 12.93 -3.80
CA VAL A 100 -2.65 12.20 -3.29
C VAL A 100 -2.23 11.02 -2.41
N LEU A 101 -1.28 10.21 -2.89
CA LEU A 101 -0.76 9.06 -2.13
C LEU A 101 -0.07 9.48 -0.84
N LYS A 102 0.78 10.52 -0.90
CA LYS A 102 1.48 11.07 0.26
C LYS A 102 0.51 11.56 1.34
N GLU A 103 -0.47 12.38 0.96
CA GLU A 103 -1.45 12.91 1.92
C GLU A 103 -2.32 11.80 2.54
N ALA A 104 -2.71 10.81 1.74
CA ALA A 104 -3.44 9.65 2.23
C ALA A 104 -2.60 8.84 3.21
N PHE A 105 -1.30 8.68 2.95
CA PHE A 105 -0.39 7.98 3.85
C PHE A 105 -0.23 8.70 5.19
N GLU A 106 -0.07 10.03 5.20
CA GLU A 106 -0.02 10.81 6.45
C GLU A 106 -1.29 10.63 7.29
N ARG A 107 -2.46 10.51 6.65
CA ARG A 107 -3.73 10.36 7.36
C ARG A 107 -4.00 8.95 7.87
N THR A 108 -3.47 7.92 7.19
CA THR A 108 -3.92 6.53 7.38
C THR A 108 -2.79 5.57 7.77
N ALA A 109 -1.53 5.94 7.54
CA ALA A 109 -0.36 5.08 7.67
C ALA A 109 -0.46 3.77 6.88
N PHE A 110 -1.27 3.72 5.81
CA PHE A 110 -1.49 2.51 5.02
C PHE A 110 -0.27 2.23 4.11
N PRO A 111 0.50 1.16 4.34
CA PRO A 111 1.83 0.99 3.72
C PRO A 111 1.83 0.87 2.19
N GLU A 112 0.80 0.27 1.60
CA GLU A 112 0.67 0.11 0.15
C GLU A 112 0.73 1.46 -0.61
N LEU A 113 0.34 2.56 0.06
CA LEU A 113 0.44 3.91 -0.51
C LEU A 113 1.91 4.32 -0.79
N LEU A 114 2.86 3.81 0.00
CA LEU A 114 4.29 4.05 -0.21
C LEU A 114 4.85 3.24 -1.38
N GLU A 115 4.35 2.01 -1.57
CA GLU A 115 4.73 1.16 -2.71
C GLU A 115 4.29 1.82 -4.03
N LEU A 116 3.04 2.28 -4.09
CA LEU A 116 2.53 3.01 -5.26
C LEU A 116 3.23 4.36 -5.46
N LEU A 117 3.65 5.02 -4.39
CA LEU A 117 4.43 6.27 -4.48
C LEU A 117 5.81 6.02 -5.11
N GLU A 118 6.44 4.87 -4.84
CA GLU A 118 7.67 4.43 -5.50
C GLU A 118 7.43 4.22 -7.01
N GLU A 119 6.33 3.56 -7.38
CA GLU A 119 5.97 3.31 -8.77
C GLU A 119 5.74 4.61 -9.54
N VAL A 120 4.96 5.54 -8.97
CA VAL A 120 4.73 6.87 -9.55
C VAL A 120 6.04 7.63 -9.73
N TYR A 121 6.95 7.57 -8.75
CA TYR A 121 8.27 8.20 -8.87
C TYR A 121 9.08 7.60 -10.02
N ARG A 122 9.09 6.27 -10.16
CA ARG A 122 9.82 5.58 -11.23
C ARG A 122 9.26 5.93 -12.61
N GLU A 123 7.95 5.91 -12.76
CA GLU A 123 7.28 6.22 -14.03
C GLU A 123 7.37 7.70 -14.43
N SER A 124 7.49 8.60 -13.45
CA SER A 124 7.71 10.03 -13.72
C SER A 124 9.07 10.34 -14.37
N GLY A 125 9.97 9.35 -14.48
CA GLY A 125 11.34 9.58 -14.90
C GLY A 125 12.19 10.20 -13.79
N THR A 126 11.97 9.76 -12.54
CA THR A 126 12.72 10.20 -11.35
C THR A 126 12.59 11.70 -11.03
N ASP A 127 11.36 12.21 -11.03
CA ASP A 127 11.08 13.63 -10.76
C ASP A 127 11.56 14.05 -9.35
N GLU A 128 12.51 14.99 -9.30
CA GLU A 128 13.11 15.51 -8.07
C GLU A 128 12.05 16.14 -7.13
N GLN A 129 10.94 16.68 -7.66
CA GLN A 129 9.86 17.22 -6.82
C GLN A 129 9.14 16.11 -6.06
N ILE A 130 8.99 14.93 -6.67
CA ILE A 130 8.43 13.75 -5.99
C ILE A 130 9.43 13.23 -4.96
N LEU A 131 10.73 13.22 -5.27
CA LEU A 131 11.77 12.87 -4.30
C LEU A 131 11.77 13.80 -3.07
N GLU A 132 11.69 15.12 -3.29
CA GLU A 132 11.58 16.12 -2.22
C GLU A 132 10.31 15.91 -1.39
N MET A 133 9.20 15.55 -2.04
CA MET A 133 7.93 15.23 -1.38
C MET A 133 8.05 14.02 -0.45
N VAL A 134 8.72 12.96 -0.89
CA VAL A 134 9.03 11.80 -0.04
C VAL A 134 9.99 12.19 1.09
N GLY A 135 10.97 13.07 0.83
CA GLY A 135 11.85 13.62 1.86
C GLY A 135 11.10 14.42 2.94
N LYS A 136 10.02 15.12 2.58
CA LYS A 136 9.14 15.81 3.55
C LYS A 136 8.42 14.82 4.48
N LEU A 137 8.08 13.62 4.02
CA LEU A 137 7.52 12.56 4.88
C LEU A 137 8.54 12.11 5.95
N HIS A 138 9.80 11.95 5.56
CA HIS A 138 10.89 11.60 6.49
C HIS A 138 11.06 12.65 7.60
N ASN A 139 10.94 13.93 7.26
CA ASN A 139 11.11 15.04 8.22
C ASN A 139 9.82 15.43 8.96
N SER A 140 8.71 14.72 8.74
CA SER A 140 7.42 15.05 9.34
C SER A 140 7.32 14.62 10.82
N ARG A 141 6.38 15.22 11.56
CA ARG A 141 6.03 14.78 12.94
C ARG A 141 5.47 13.36 13.00
N GLN A 142 4.95 12.84 11.88
CA GLN A 142 4.43 11.48 11.73
C GLN A 142 5.44 10.57 11.01
N ARG A 143 6.73 10.90 11.08
CA ARG A 143 7.81 10.09 10.53
C ARG A 143 7.59 8.62 10.90
N SER A 144 7.47 7.79 9.88
CA SER A 144 7.43 6.35 10.01
C SER A 144 8.74 5.75 9.50
N VAL A 145 9.08 4.56 9.99
CA VAL A 145 10.22 3.82 9.44
C VAL A 145 9.99 3.49 7.96
N PRO A 146 8.81 3.00 7.53
CA PRO A 146 8.52 2.77 6.11
C PRO A 146 8.79 3.99 5.21
N SER A 147 8.34 5.20 5.59
CA SER A 147 8.57 6.39 4.75
C SER A 147 10.03 6.82 4.71
N SER A 148 10.76 6.64 5.82
CA SER A 148 12.20 6.92 5.86
C SER A 148 13.00 5.94 5.00
N LEU A 149 12.61 4.66 4.98
CA LEU A 149 13.26 3.63 4.17
C LEU A 149 12.95 3.79 2.69
N LEU A 150 11.71 4.14 2.34
CA LEU A 150 11.38 4.52 0.96
C LEU A 150 12.27 5.69 0.52
N PHE A 151 12.35 6.75 1.32
CA PHE A 151 13.20 7.91 0.98
C PHE A 151 14.67 7.51 0.78
N ALA A 152 15.22 6.70 1.69
CA ALA A 152 16.58 6.18 1.60
C ALA A 152 16.79 5.35 0.31
N LYS A 153 15.82 4.52 -0.07
CA LYS A 153 15.85 3.72 -1.29
C LYS A 153 15.87 4.60 -2.55
N LEU A 154 15.02 5.64 -2.61
CA LEU A 154 14.99 6.56 -3.75
C LEU A 154 16.28 7.37 -3.87
N LEU A 155 16.84 7.84 -2.75
CA LEU A 155 18.14 8.52 -2.71
C LEU A 155 19.28 7.61 -3.20
N TYR A 156 19.26 6.32 -2.84
CA TYR A 156 20.25 5.34 -3.31
C TYR A 156 20.15 5.15 -4.83
N GLN A 157 18.94 5.09 -5.39
CA GLN A 157 18.74 5.01 -6.84
C GLN A 157 19.27 6.24 -7.58
N CYS A 158 19.29 7.40 -6.92
CA CYS A 158 19.87 8.65 -7.42
C CYS A 158 21.39 8.78 -7.14
N ASP A 159 22.06 7.75 -6.63
CA ASP A 159 23.48 7.74 -6.23
C ASP A 159 23.85 8.80 -5.16
N ARG A 160 22.88 9.23 -4.34
CA ARG A 160 23.08 10.22 -3.27
C ARG A 160 23.49 9.56 -1.95
N LEU A 161 24.56 8.76 -1.99
CA LEU A 161 24.96 7.84 -0.90
C LEU A 161 25.10 8.53 0.48
N ASP A 162 25.68 9.73 0.53
CA ASP A 162 25.85 10.50 1.78
C ASP A 162 24.52 10.84 2.46
N GLU A 163 23.48 11.08 1.66
CA GLU A 163 22.14 11.37 2.17
C GLU A 163 21.43 10.11 2.63
N VAL A 164 21.65 8.99 1.94
CA VAL A 164 21.13 7.68 2.36
C VAL A 164 21.65 7.34 3.75
N SER A 165 22.96 7.46 3.99
CA SER A 165 23.55 7.22 5.31
C SER A 165 22.93 8.10 6.40
N LYS A 166 22.79 9.41 6.14
CA LYS A 166 22.16 10.35 7.09
C LYS A 166 20.72 9.98 7.42
N VAL A 167 19.95 9.47 6.45
CA VAL A 167 18.58 9.01 6.66
C VAL A 167 18.57 7.74 7.50
N LEU A 168 19.39 6.75 7.13
CA LEU A 168 19.47 5.45 7.79
C LEU A 168 19.98 5.55 9.24
N ASP A 169 20.88 6.46 9.56
CA ASP A 169 21.36 6.67 10.94
C ASP A 169 20.27 7.20 11.88
N LYS A 170 19.26 7.87 11.31
CA LYS A 170 18.11 8.34 12.08
C LYS A 170 17.03 7.27 12.21
N VAL A 171 17.10 6.16 11.48
CA VAL A 171 16.09 5.08 11.54
C VAL A 171 16.40 4.21 12.75
N LYS A 172 15.45 4.13 13.69
CA LYS A 172 15.54 3.23 14.83
C LYS A 172 14.75 1.97 14.52
N LEU A 173 15.44 0.86 14.26
CA LEU A 173 14.79 -0.44 14.23
C LEU A 173 14.40 -0.86 15.66
N PRO A 174 13.20 -1.41 15.89
CA PRO A 174 12.86 -2.00 17.17
C PRO A 174 13.79 -3.18 17.46
N ALA A 175 14.60 -3.07 18.52
CA ALA A 175 15.51 -4.13 18.93
C ALA A 175 14.71 -5.33 19.45
N GLY A 176 14.87 -6.49 18.82
CA GLY A 176 14.49 -7.77 19.40
C GLY A 176 13.01 -7.94 19.77
N SER A 177 12.08 -7.67 18.86
CA SER A 177 10.81 -8.39 18.71
C SER A 177 9.96 -7.67 17.66
N THR A 178 9.35 -8.47 16.80
CA THR A 178 8.27 -8.09 15.87
C THR A 178 7.34 -7.06 16.49
N LYS A 179 7.35 -5.82 15.98
CA LYS A 179 6.18 -4.96 15.76
C LYS A 179 6.64 -3.52 15.48
N PHE A 180 6.53 -3.09 14.22
CA PHE A 180 6.03 -1.74 13.98
C PHE A 180 4.53 -1.76 14.28
N PRO A 181 3.97 -0.83 15.08
CA PRO A 181 2.54 -0.74 15.23
C PRO A 181 1.96 -0.18 13.91
N VAL A 182 1.69 -1.08 12.97
CA VAL A 182 0.85 -0.78 11.81
C VAL A 182 -0.54 -1.30 12.15
N ALA A 183 -1.49 -0.39 12.34
CA ALA A 183 -2.90 -0.75 12.48
C ALA A 183 -3.41 -1.22 11.11
N ILE A 184 -3.23 -2.51 10.80
CA ILE A 184 -3.88 -3.13 9.64
C ILE A 184 -5.11 -3.88 10.14
N LEU A 185 -6.28 -3.47 9.65
CA LEU A 185 -7.49 -4.27 9.72
C LEU A 185 -7.29 -5.57 8.93
N GLY A 186 -7.23 -6.69 9.65
CA GLY A 186 -7.30 -8.04 9.08
C GLY A 186 -5.96 -8.79 9.03
N SER A 187 -5.85 -9.79 9.90
CA SER A 187 -4.77 -10.80 10.04
C SER A 187 -3.44 -10.30 10.64
N GLU A 188 -3.05 -10.90 11.76
CA GLU A 188 -1.78 -10.65 12.45
C GLU A 188 -0.55 -11.02 11.59
N ASP A 189 -0.71 -11.93 10.62
CA ASP A 189 0.32 -12.38 9.66
C ASP A 189 0.84 -11.25 8.75
N LYS A 190 -0.05 -10.40 8.21
CA LYS A 190 0.34 -9.32 7.29
C LYS A 190 1.18 -8.23 7.98
N GLY A 191 0.91 -7.98 9.27
CA GLY A 191 1.68 -7.02 10.07
C GLY A 191 3.12 -7.50 10.36
N GLN A 192 3.31 -8.81 10.54
CA GLN A 192 4.64 -9.41 10.73
C GLN A 192 5.45 -9.42 9.43
N GLN A 193 4.86 -9.84 8.31
CA GLN A 193 5.53 -9.83 7.00
C GLN A 193 6.00 -8.44 6.60
N MET A 194 5.18 -7.40 6.79
CA MET A 194 5.59 -6.04 6.48
C MET A 194 6.75 -5.56 7.36
N THR A 195 6.79 -5.97 8.63
CA THR A 195 7.88 -5.62 9.55
C THR A 195 9.21 -6.24 9.10
N GLU A 196 9.18 -7.45 8.57
CA GLU A 196 10.36 -8.14 8.00
C GLU A 196 10.83 -7.45 6.71
N VAL A 197 9.92 -7.14 5.79
CA VAL A 197 10.23 -6.45 4.51
C VAL A 197 10.97 -5.13 4.75
N TRP A 198 10.52 -4.32 5.72
CA TRP A 198 11.18 -3.05 6.06
C TRP A 198 12.52 -3.26 6.76
N SER A 199 12.64 -4.28 7.61
CA SER A 199 13.91 -4.65 8.24
C SER A 199 14.94 -5.09 7.19
N ASP A 200 14.52 -5.92 6.24
CA ASP A 200 15.37 -6.41 5.16
C ASP A 200 15.78 -5.26 4.24
N LEU A 201 14.86 -4.35 3.90
CA LEU A 201 15.20 -3.16 3.12
C LEU A 201 16.25 -2.30 3.84
N TYR A 202 16.15 -2.12 5.16
CA TYR A 202 17.14 -1.38 5.93
C TYR A 202 18.53 -2.02 5.83
N HIS A 203 18.63 -3.32 6.10
CA HIS A 203 19.90 -4.03 6.05
C HIS A 203 20.46 -4.12 4.63
N ALA A 204 19.60 -4.33 3.62
CA ALA A 204 19.98 -4.33 2.21
C ALA A 204 20.57 -3.00 1.78
N LEU A 205 19.96 -1.87 2.14
CA LEU A 205 20.50 -0.54 1.81
C LEU A 205 21.86 -0.31 2.49
N ARG A 206 22.01 -0.66 3.77
CA ARG A 206 23.30 -0.53 4.47
C ARG A 206 24.39 -1.41 3.87
N TYR A 207 24.06 -2.65 3.54
CA TYR A 207 24.93 -3.58 2.82
C TYR A 207 25.39 -2.98 1.49
N LEU A 208 24.46 -2.54 0.66
CA LEU A 208 24.75 -1.99 -0.67
C LEU A 208 25.63 -0.73 -0.61
N ILE A 209 25.43 0.13 0.39
CA ILE A 209 26.30 1.29 0.63
C ILE A 209 27.70 0.83 1.05
N ALA A 210 27.80 -0.11 1.99
CA ALA A 210 29.08 -0.62 2.48
C ALA A 210 29.90 -1.26 1.35
N VAL A 211 29.26 -1.99 0.45
CA VAL A 211 29.90 -2.56 -0.76
C VAL A 211 30.42 -1.45 -1.67
N ARG A 212 29.62 -0.42 -1.97
CA ARG A 212 30.06 0.71 -2.82
C ARG A 212 31.18 1.54 -2.19
N GLN A 213 31.31 1.53 -0.86
CA GLN A 213 32.33 2.25 -0.11
C GLN A 213 33.53 1.36 0.28
N GLU A 214 33.61 0.13 -0.22
CA GLU A 214 34.69 -0.83 0.07
C GLU A 214 34.83 -1.17 1.57
N ARG A 215 33.75 -1.03 2.36
CA ARG A 215 33.69 -1.37 3.80
C ARG A 215 33.26 -2.82 4.00
N SER A 216 34.17 -3.76 3.75
CA SER A 216 33.87 -5.20 3.72
C SER A 216 33.36 -5.76 5.04
N GLU A 217 33.90 -5.33 6.19
CA GLU A 217 33.44 -5.79 7.51
C GLU A 217 32.00 -5.37 7.79
N ASP A 218 31.67 -4.12 7.49
CA ASP A 218 30.31 -3.58 7.65
C ASP A 218 29.32 -4.27 6.72
N ALA A 219 29.72 -4.53 5.46
CA ALA A 219 28.91 -5.30 4.52
C ALA A 219 28.61 -6.71 5.06
N LEU A 220 29.60 -7.40 5.63
CA LEU A 220 29.39 -8.72 6.23
C LEU A 220 28.44 -8.67 7.43
N GLN A 221 28.52 -7.63 8.27
CA GLN A 221 27.60 -7.46 9.39
C GLN A 221 26.16 -7.25 8.93
N GLU A 222 25.95 -6.39 7.93
CA GLU A 222 24.61 -6.08 7.40
C GLU A 222 24.03 -7.21 6.53
N ALA A 223 24.87 -8.11 6.01
CA ALA A 223 24.42 -9.31 5.31
C ALA A 223 23.84 -10.38 6.26
N LYS A 224 24.29 -10.47 7.52
CA LYS A 224 23.84 -11.52 8.45
C LYS A 224 22.32 -11.55 8.68
N PRO A 225 21.63 -10.41 8.90
CA PRO A 225 20.18 -10.39 9.05
C PRO A 225 19.42 -10.77 7.77
N LEU A 226 19.98 -10.46 6.60
CA LEU A 226 19.40 -10.82 5.29
C LEU A 226 19.54 -12.32 4.99
N LEU A 227 20.57 -12.94 5.57
CA LEU A 227 20.86 -14.36 5.45
C LEU A 227 20.20 -15.19 6.55
N ARG A 228 19.03 -14.78 7.08
CA ARG A 228 18.21 -15.59 8.00
C ARG A 228 17.77 -16.89 7.30
N GLU A 229 18.74 -17.81 7.25
CA GLU A 229 18.78 -19.20 6.87
C GLU A 229 18.05 -19.57 5.57
N ALA A 230 18.85 -19.96 4.57
CA ALA A 230 18.58 -21.20 3.87
C ALA A 230 18.34 -22.32 4.90
N LYS A 231 17.09 -22.45 5.39
CA LYS A 231 16.59 -23.56 6.22
C LYS A 231 16.54 -24.86 5.41
N ILE A 232 17.66 -25.30 4.84
CA ILE A 232 17.77 -26.57 4.09
C ILE A 232 18.98 -27.42 4.48
N LEU A 233 19.89 -26.97 5.34
CA LEU A 233 20.99 -27.84 5.79
C LEU A 233 21.23 -27.76 7.30
N GLU A 234 20.30 -28.36 8.05
CA GLU A 234 20.59 -29.30 9.15
C GLU A 234 19.34 -30.15 9.45
#